data_AF-A0A1Q7ZWK8-F1
#
_entry.id   AF-A0A1Q7ZWK8-F1
#
_cell.length_a   1.000
_cell.length_b   1.000
_cell.length_c   1.000
_cell.angle_alpha   90.00
_cell.angle_beta   90.00
_cell.angle_gamma   90.00
#
_symmetry.space_group_name_H-M   'P 1'
#
loop_
_entity.id
_entity.type
_entity.pdbx_description
1 polymer ?
#
loop_
_entity_poly.entity_id
_entity_poly.type
_entity_poly.pdbx_seq_one_letter_code
_entity_poly.pdbx_strand_id
1 'polypeptide(L)'
;MPKTQLVLEVQLTQEYLGFSNHLVFLPQMWREILDSDTYAKGPASTVSKVIDGSLYHQPLTGMAGVANTGSDRNWTGHHFAQANWYGFGRLAWNPGLASQQIAEEWINMTFTHDVKAVGTINRLMLESHEAIVDYMTPLGLHHIMWGGHHYGPAPWWNTFERDDWNPVYYHRADEQGLGFDRTEKGSNAVSQYHEPVRDRFANLNTCPEKFLLWFHHVPWDHRMRSGHTMWDELALHYQHGVEWTRTTRKEWDVLAGVIDSERHLEVAKKLAIQERDAVWWRDAVLLYFQTFSNRPLPAGVEKPAKTLKDYKAKSLSW
;
A
#
# COMPACT_ATOMS: atom_id res chain seq x y z
N MET A 1 -16.86 -16.10 -10.62
CA MET A 1 -18.21 -15.97 -11.23
C MET A 1 -18.15 -16.36 -12.71
N PRO A 2 -18.13 -17.65 -13.07
CA PRO A 2 -17.84 -18.09 -14.46
C PRO A 2 -18.89 -17.70 -15.51
N LYS A 3 -20.11 -17.39 -15.08
CA LYS A 3 -21.26 -17.07 -15.93
C LYS A 3 -21.63 -15.58 -15.92
N THR A 4 -20.74 -14.73 -15.41
CA THR A 4 -20.97 -13.29 -15.25
C THR A 4 -19.78 -12.54 -15.82
N GLN A 5 -20.06 -11.46 -16.56
CA GLN A 5 -19.00 -10.59 -17.09
C GLN A 5 -18.38 -9.81 -15.94
N LEU A 6 -17.05 -9.76 -15.89
CA LEU A 6 -16.30 -9.06 -14.84
C LEU A 6 -15.37 -8.04 -15.47
N VAL A 7 -15.32 -6.86 -14.85
CA VAL A 7 -14.32 -5.83 -15.14
C VAL A 7 -13.58 -5.51 -13.85
N LEU A 8 -12.27 -5.24 -13.95
CA LEU A 8 -11.47 -4.83 -12.80
C LEU A 8 -11.62 -3.32 -12.60
N GLU A 9 -12.01 -2.90 -11.40
CA GLU A 9 -11.94 -1.50 -10.99
C GLU A 9 -10.68 -1.28 -10.16
N VAL A 10 -9.90 -0.26 -10.51
CA VAL A 10 -8.76 0.22 -9.74
C VAL A 10 -8.90 1.69 -9.41
N GLN A 11 -8.32 2.11 -8.30
CA GLN A 11 -8.32 3.50 -7.88
C GLN A 11 -7.00 4.17 -8.32
N LEU A 12 -7.06 5.24 -9.14
CA LEU A 12 -5.89 6.05 -9.47
C LEU A 12 -5.72 7.18 -8.45
N THR A 13 -6.85 7.69 -7.94
CA THR A 13 -6.84 8.70 -6.89
C THR A 13 -6.36 8.08 -5.58
N GLN A 14 -5.45 8.76 -4.89
CA GLN A 14 -4.73 8.22 -3.74
C GLN A 14 -5.50 8.43 -2.43
N GLU A 15 -6.79 8.05 -2.40
CA GLU A 15 -7.65 8.21 -1.22
C GLU A 15 -7.01 7.60 0.05
N TYR A 16 -6.49 6.39 -0.07
CA TYR A 16 -5.87 5.65 1.04
C TYR A 16 -4.35 5.72 1.07
N LEU A 17 -3.76 6.53 0.18
CA LEU A 17 -2.33 6.48 -0.13
C LEU A 17 -1.72 7.89 -0.10
N GLY A 18 -2.18 8.71 0.84
CA GLY A 18 -1.61 10.04 1.12
C GLY A 18 -2.05 11.15 0.17
N PHE A 19 -3.21 11.01 -0.47
CA PHE A 19 -3.80 12.02 -1.36
C PHE A 19 -2.80 12.47 -2.44
N SER A 20 -2.82 13.74 -2.85
CA SER A 20 -1.83 14.34 -3.75
C SER A 20 -0.57 14.83 -3.02
N ASN A 21 -0.27 14.29 -1.84
CA ASN A 21 0.91 14.64 -1.05
C ASN A 21 2.01 13.58 -1.07
N HIS A 22 1.69 12.32 -1.36
CA HIS A 22 2.65 11.23 -1.32
C HIS A 22 2.96 10.72 -2.72
N LEU A 23 4.23 10.42 -2.99
CA LEU A 23 4.65 9.70 -4.19
C LEU A 23 4.30 8.23 -4.01
N VAL A 24 3.41 7.73 -4.86
CA VAL A 24 3.03 6.31 -4.93
C VAL A 24 2.78 5.91 -6.38
N PHE A 25 3.56 4.94 -6.88
CA PHE A 25 3.42 4.41 -8.24
C PHE A 25 2.57 3.13 -8.23
N LEU A 26 1.28 3.31 -8.55
CA LEU A 26 0.25 2.28 -8.49
C LEU A 26 0.35 1.16 -9.54
N PRO A 27 1.00 1.33 -10.71
CA PRO A 27 1.20 0.22 -11.64
C PRO A 27 1.89 -1.00 -11.02
N GLN A 28 2.74 -0.81 -10.01
CA GLN A 28 3.35 -1.92 -9.27
C GLN A 28 2.29 -2.75 -8.53
N MET A 29 1.37 -2.10 -7.82
CA MET A 29 0.25 -2.75 -7.14
C MET A 29 -0.71 -3.42 -8.14
N TRP A 30 -1.03 -2.73 -9.24
CA TRP A 30 -1.95 -3.29 -10.22
C TRP A 30 -1.36 -4.51 -10.94
N ARG A 31 -0.06 -4.54 -11.20
CA ARG A 31 0.60 -5.73 -11.74
C ARG A 31 0.54 -6.90 -10.76
N GLU A 32 0.74 -6.67 -9.46
CA GLU A 32 0.52 -7.71 -8.46
C GLU A 32 -0.90 -8.30 -8.52
N ILE A 33 -1.92 -7.45 -8.66
CA ILE A 33 -3.31 -7.89 -8.82
C ILE A 33 -3.46 -8.70 -10.10
N LEU A 34 -3.03 -8.16 -11.25
CA LEU A 34 -3.18 -8.78 -12.57
C LEU A 34 -2.47 -10.13 -12.68
N ASP A 35 -1.32 -10.28 -12.02
CA ASP A 35 -0.51 -11.50 -12.00
C ASP A 35 -0.97 -12.55 -10.99
N SER A 36 -1.87 -12.18 -10.08
CA SER A 36 -2.34 -13.09 -9.04
C SER A 36 -3.03 -14.30 -9.64
N ASP A 37 -2.42 -15.48 -9.47
CA ASP A 37 -3.00 -16.77 -9.89
C ASP A 37 -4.10 -17.18 -8.93
N THR A 38 -5.33 -17.23 -9.44
CA THR A 38 -6.52 -17.57 -8.66
C THR A 38 -6.76 -19.07 -8.57
N TYR A 39 -6.08 -19.87 -9.40
CA TYR A 39 -6.30 -21.31 -9.57
C TYR A 39 -7.73 -21.75 -9.94
N ALA A 40 -8.58 -20.81 -10.38
CA ALA A 40 -9.99 -21.09 -10.64
C ALA A 40 -10.24 -22.16 -11.74
N LYS A 41 -9.30 -22.33 -12.68
CA LYS A 41 -9.23 -23.46 -13.63
C LYS A 41 -7.86 -24.14 -13.60
N GLY A 42 -7.29 -24.33 -12.41
CA GLY A 42 -5.95 -24.85 -12.23
C GLY A 42 -4.86 -23.78 -12.41
N PRO A 43 -3.58 -24.18 -12.41
CA PRO A 43 -2.46 -23.24 -12.44
C PRO A 43 -2.52 -22.27 -13.63
N ALA A 44 -1.94 -21.08 -13.43
CA ALA A 44 -1.94 -19.97 -14.37
C ALA A 44 -3.35 -19.44 -14.72
N SER A 45 -4.28 -19.47 -13.76
CA SER A 45 -5.60 -18.83 -13.83
C SER A 45 -5.52 -17.41 -13.25
N THR A 46 -4.70 -16.55 -13.85
CA THR A 46 -4.44 -15.20 -13.35
C THR A 46 -5.66 -14.28 -13.43
N VAL A 47 -5.71 -13.24 -12.59
CA VAL A 47 -6.73 -12.19 -12.69
C VAL A 47 -6.75 -11.56 -14.08
N SER A 48 -5.59 -11.33 -14.70
CA SER A 48 -5.50 -10.86 -16.09
C SER A 48 -6.29 -11.72 -17.08
N LYS A 49 -6.18 -13.06 -16.98
CA LYS A 49 -6.94 -13.99 -17.84
C LYS A 49 -8.44 -14.01 -17.54
N VAL A 50 -8.84 -13.64 -16.32
CA VAL A 50 -10.26 -13.46 -15.99
C VAL A 50 -10.80 -12.24 -16.72
N ILE A 51 -10.10 -11.10 -16.62
CA ILE A 51 -10.60 -9.81 -17.09
C ILE A 51 -10.38 -9.58 -18.59
N ASP A 52 -9.40 -10.24 -19.21
CA ASP A 52 -9.23 -10.29 -20.66
C ASP A 52 -10.16 -11.32 -21.33
N GLY A 53 -10.93 -12.05 -20.52
CA GLY A 53 -11.95 -13.01 -20.94
C GLY A 53 -11.40 -14.37 -21.38
N SER A 54 -10.09 -14.56 -21.52
CA SER A 54 -9.49 -15.80 -22.03
C SER A 54 -9.75 -17.03 -21.14
N LEU A 55 -9.94 -16.85 -19.83
CA LEU A 55 -10.20 -17.95 -18.89
C LEU A 55 -11.62 -18.52 -19.01
N TYR A 56 -12.61 -17.66 -19.31
CA TYR A 56 -14.04 -18.00 -19.30
C TYR A 56 -14.78 -17.70 -20.60
N HIS A 57 -14.07 -17.30 -21.65
CA HIS A 57 -14.62 -16.86 -22.94
C HIS A 57 -15.63 -15.71 -22.79
N GLN A 58 -15.27 -14.69 -21.99
CA GLN A 58 -16.13 -13.53 -21.79
C GLN A 58 -16.14 -12.64 -23.05
N PRO A 59 -17.33 -12.27 -23.57
CA PRO A 59 -17.42 -11.46 -24.80
C PRO A 59 -17.14 -9.96 -24.55
N LEU A 60 -17.31 -9.50 -23.31
CA LEU A 60 -17.08 -8.13 -22.88
C LEU A 60 -16.07 -8.15 -21.74
N THR A 61 -15.02 -7.36 -21.91
CA THR A 61 -13.82 -7.34 -21.06
C THR A 61 -13.41 -5.89 -20.82
N GLY A 62 -12.75 -5.61 -19.70
CA GLY A 62 -12.28 -4.25 -19.46
C GLY A 62 -11.69 -4.00 -18.08
N MET A 63 -11.18 -2.78 -17.95
CA MET A 63 -10.69 -2.20 -16.70
C MET A 63 -11.27 -0.80 -16.53
N ALA A 64 -11.69 -0.47 -15.31
CA ALA A 64 -12.15 0.86 -14.92
C ALA A 64 -11.13 1.48 -13.96
N GLY A 65 -10.87 2.78 -14.13
CA GLY A 65 -9.97 3.54 -13.30
C GLY A 65 -10.68 4.73 -12.67
N VAL A 66 -10.77 4.78 -11.34
CA VAL A 66 -11.31 5.95 -10.64
C VAL A 66 -10.31 7.10 -10.77
N ALA A 67 -10.66 8.09 -11.58
CA ALA A 67 -9.77 9.17 -12.01
C ALA A 67 -9.17 9.97 -10.84
N ASN A 68 -7.95 10.48 -11.06
CA ASN A 68 -7.20 11.28 -10.09
C ASN A 68 -6.99 12.74 -10.53
N THR A 69 -7.84 13.28 -11.40
CA THR A 69 -7.71 14.65 -11.91
C THR A 69 -8.76 15.62 -11.43
N GLY A 70 -8.37 16.89 -11.39
CA GLY A 70 -9.23 18.04 -11.23
C GLY A 70 -8.73 19.24 -12.03
N SER A 71 -9.07 20.44 -11.56
CA SER A 71 -8.73 21.72 -12.19
C SER A 71 -7.31 22.23 -11.92
N ASP A 72 -6.52 21.51 -11.11
CA ASP A 72 -5.12 21.84 -10.86
C ASP A 72 -4.35 21.91 -12.18
N ARG A 73 -3.35 22.79 -12.28
CA ARG A 73 -2.64 23.02 -13.55
C ARG A 73 -1.95 21.76 -14.09
N ASN A 74 -1.46 20.90 -13.20
CA ASN A 74 -0.86 19.61 -13.52
C ASN A 74 -1.87 18.44 -13.51
N TRP A 75 -3.17 18.77 -13.42
CA TRP A 75 -4.35 17.92 -13.33
C TRP A 75 -4.46 17.06 -12.06
N THR A 76 -3.36 16.51 -11.57
CA THR A 76 -3.36 15.42 -10.56
C THR A 76 -2.87 15.87 -9.18
N GLY A 77 -2.53 17.14 -8.99
CA GLY A 77 -2.01 17.72 -7.74
C GLY A 77 -0.56 17.35 -7.44
N HIS A 78 -0.16 16.09 -7.66
CA HIS A 78 1.21 15.60 -7.53
C HIS A 78 1.77 15.18 -8.89
N HIS A 79 2.96 15.64 -9.29
CA HIS A 79 3.53 15.31 -10.62
C HIS A 79 3.60 13.80 -10.88
N PHE A 80 4.05 13.01 -9.89
CA PHE A 80 4.08 11.54 -10.02
C PHE A 80 2.70 10.88 -10.10
N ALA A 81 1.61 11.53 -9.68
CA ALA A 81 0.27 10.96 -9.82
C ALA A 81 -0.18 10.91 -11.29
N GLN A 82 0.44 11.69 -12.18
CA GLN A 82 0.26 11.55 -13.63
C GLN A 82 0.74 10.19 -14.14
N ALA A 83 1.80 9.63 -13.54
CA ALA A 83 2.33 8.32 -13.89
C ALA A 83 1.31 7.20 -13.60
N ASN A 84 0.44 7.39 -12.61
CA ASN A 84 -0.64 6.44 -12.30
C ASN A 84 -1.73 6.45 -13.37
N TRP A 85 -2.13 7.63 -13.85
CA TRP A 85 -3.04 7.74 -15.00
C TRP A 85 -2.42 7.10 -16.24
N TYR A 86 -1.17 7.48 -16.56
CA TYR A 86 -0.45 6.92 -17.70
C TYR A 86 -0.38 5.40 -17.61
N GLY A 87 0.09 4.87 -16.48
CA GLY A 87 0.23 3.44 -16.25
C GLY A 87 -1.08 2.67 -16.27
N PHE A 88 -2.18 3.27 -15.81
CA PHE A 88 -3.52 2.67 -15.94
C PHE A 88 -3.86 2.45 -17.42
N GLY A 89 -3.68 3.48 -18.26
CA GLY A 89 -3.92 3.37 -19.69
C GLY A 89 -3.04 2.31 -20.37
N ARG A 90 -1.76 2.24 -19.99
CA ARG A 90 -0.83 1.21 -20.51
C ARG A 90 -1.27 -0.20 -20.13
N LEU A 91 -1.66 -0.43 -18.88
CA LEU A 91 -2.08 -1.75 -18.40
C LEU A 91 -3.46 -2.17 -18.89
N ALA A 92 -4.40 -1.22 -19.02
CA ALA A 92 -5.68 -1.49 -19.65
C ALA A 92 -5.52 -1.89 -21.13
N TRP A 93 -4.51 -1.35 -21.82
CA TRP A 93 -4.17 -1.73 -23.18
C TRP A 93 -3.45 -3.09 -23.26
N ASN A 94 -2.43 -3.29 -22.44
CA ASN A 94 -1.68 -4.55 -22.36
C ASN A 94 -1.36 -4.86 -20.89
N PRO A 95 -2.11 -5.80 -20.26
CA PRO A 95 -1.94 -6.10 -18.85
C PRO A 95 -0.62 -6.79 -18.54
N GLY A 96 0.12 -7.27 -19.54
CA GLY A 96 1.42 -7.93 -19.40
C GLY A 96 2.64 -6.98 -19.39
N LEU A 97 2.44 -5.66 -19.51
CA LEU A 97 3.56 -4.71 -19.47
C LEU A 97 4.22 -4.67 -18.08
N ALA A 98 5.55 -4.59 -18.06
CA ALA A 98 6.28 -4.43 -16.80
C ALA A 98 6.12 -3.00 -16.23
N SER A 99 5.92 -2.88 -14.92
CA SER A 99 5.86 -1.58 -14.24
C SER A 99 7.11 -0.74 -14.48
N GLN A 100 8.29 -1.38 -14.54
CA GLN A 100 9.56 -0.72 -14.84
C GLN A 100 9.55 -0.05 -16.21
N GLN A 101 9.02 -0.75 -17.23
CA GLN A 101 8.90 -0.21 -18.58
C GLN A 101 7.93 0.98 -18.59
N ILE A 102 6.78 0.87 -17.92
CA ILE A 102 5.79 1.95 -17.84
C ILE A 102 6.40 3.19 -17.18
N ALA A 103 7.12 3.01 -16.07
CA ALA A 103 7.81 4.10 -15.39
C ALA A 103 8.85 4.75 -16.31
N GLU A 104 9.68 3.96 -16.99
CA GLU A 104 10.71 4.47 -17.89
C GLU A 104 10.12 5.26 -19.07
N GLU A 105 9.07 4.74 -19.72
CA GLU A 105 8.34 5.44 -20.78
C GLU A 105 7.83 6.80 -20.27
N TRP A 106 7.17 6.82 -19.10
CA TRP A 106 6.62 8.05 -18.53
C TRP A 106 7.70 9.06 -18.13
N ILE A 107 8.80 8.63 -17.51
CA ILE A 107 9.90 9.51 -17.09
C ILE A 107 10.54 10.18 -18.31
N ASN A 108 10.80 9.42 -19.38
CA ASN A 108 11.37 9.95 -20.61
C ASN A 108 10.45 10.98 -21.29
N MET A 109 9.14 10.76 -21.25
CA MET A 109 8.17 11.70 -21.81
C MET A 109 7.95 12.94 -20.94
N THR A 110 8.18 12.83 -19.63
CA THR A 110 7.76 13.85 -18.66
C THR A 110 8.94 14.67 -18.18
N PHE A 111 10.03 14.05 -17.75
CA PHE A 111 11.07 14.70 -16.98
C PHE A 111 12.38 14.90 -17.74
N THR A 112 13.00 13.82 -18.20
CA THR A 112 14.36 13.86 -18.74
C THR A 112 14.71 12.59 -19.50
N HIS A 113 15.73 12.69 -20.36
CA HIS A 113 16.39 11.56 -21.03
C HIS A 113 17.79 11.26 -20.44
N ASP A 114 18.21 11.96 -19.38
CA ASP A 114 19.47 11.65 -18.70
C ASP A 114 19.40 10.25 -18.07
N VAL A 115 20.22 9.32 -18.56
CA VAL A 115 20.15 7.89 -18.21
C VAL A 115 20.29 7.66 -16.70
N LYS A 116 21.12 8.44 -16.01
CA LYS A 116 21.31 8.28 -14.56
C LYS A 116 20.08 8.75 -13.80
N ALA A 117 19.56 9.92 -14.13
CA ALA A 117 18.34 10.44 -13.52
C ALA A 117 17.12 9.55 -13.81
N VAL A 118 16.97 9.05 -15.03
CA VAL A 118 15.92 8.08 -15.39
C VAL A 118 16.01 6.84 -14.51
N GLY A 119 17.21 6.27 -14.35
CA GLY A 119 17.42 5.11 -13.47
C GLY A 119 17.04 5.38 -12.02
N THR A 120 17.46 6.52 -11.45
CA THR A 120 17.12 6.91 -10.07
C THR A 120 15.60 7.07 -9.91
N ILE A 121 14.95 7.84 -10.79
CA ILE A 121 13.50 8.12 -10.68
C ILE A 121 12.69 6.83 -10.86
N ASN A 122 13.09 5.96 -11.79
CA ASN A 122 12.41 4.70 -12.03
C ASN A 122 12.42 3.82 -10.77
N ARG A 123 13.60 3.67 -10.14
CA ARG A 123 13.72 2.92 -8.89
C ARG A 123 12.85 3.52 -7.78
N LEU A 124 12.89 4.83 -7.58
CA LEU A 124 12.05 5.52 -6.60
C LEU A 124 10.55 5.26 -6.85
N MET A 125 10.10 5.30 -8.10
CA MET A 125 8.72 4.96 -8.45
C MET A 125 8.39 3.52 -8.07
N LEU A 126 9.20 2.54 -8.48
CA LEU A 126 8.93 1.12 -8.23
C LEU A 126 8.91 0.75 -6.73
N GLU A 127 9.75 1.39 -5.92
CA GLU A 127 9.81 1.16 -4.47
C GLU A 127 8.67 1.83 -3.70
N SER A 128 8.10 2.91 -4.25
CA SER A 128 7.20 3.81 -3.51
C SER A 128 5.92 3.16 -2.96
N HIS A 129 5.35 2.17 -3.66
CA HIS A 129 4.16 1.47 -3.19
C HIS A 129 4.44 0.66 -1.93
N GLU A 130 5.54 -0.10 -1.91
CA GLU A 130 5.88 -0.90 -0.72
C GLU A 130 6.30 0.00 0.43
N ALA A 131 7.00 1.10 0.14
CA ALA A 131 7.37 2.08 1.16
C ALA A 131 6.14 2.66 1.89
N ILE A 132 5.07 3.00 1.16
CA ILE A 132 3.84 3.48 1.80
C ILE A 132 3.08 2.39 2.54
N VAL A 133 3.09 1.15 2.05
CA VAL A 133 2.56 0.01 2.80
C VAL A 133 3.32 -0.15 4.12
N ASP A 134 4.64 -0.05 4.10
CA ASP A 134 5.51 -0.18 5.28
C ASP A 134 5.18 0.83 6.37
N TYR A 135 5.08 2.12 6.04
CA TYR A 135 4.75 3.13 7.04
C TYR A 135 3.25 3.33 7.28
N MET A 136 2.33 2.64 6.58
CA MET A 136 0.89 2.75 6.84
C MET A 136 0.29 1.47 7.36
N THR A 137 0.39 0.36 6.61
CA THR A 137 -0.38 -0.87 6.81
C THR A 137 0.38 -2.13 6.39
N PRO A 138 1.53 -2.45 7.00
CA PRO A 138 2.32 -3.62 6.62
C PRO A 138 1.68 -4.93 7.12
N LEU A 139 2.22 -6.06 6.69
CA LEU A 139 1.88 -7.41 7.18
C LEU A 139 0.39 -7.83 7.00
N GLY A 140 -0.36 -7.13 6.14
CA GLY A 140 -1.79 -7.35 5.92
C GLY A 140 -2.70 -6.54 6.83
N LEU A 141 -2.16 -5.59 7.63
CA LEU A 141 -2.97 -4.53 8.22
C LEU A 141 -3.72 -3.77 7.12
N HIS A 142 -4.86 -3.20 7.47
CA HIS A 142 -5.68 -2.42 6.57
C HIS A 142 -6.67 -1.59 7.38
N HIS A 143 -7.22 -0.56 6.74
CA HIS A 143 -8.34 0.21 7.28
C HIS A 143 -8.03 0.83 8.66
N ILE A 144 -6.83 1.40 8.86
CA ILE A 144 -6.42 2.09 10.09
C ILE A 144 -6.25 3.60 9.91
N MET A 145 -6.96 4.15 8.91
CA MET A 145 -6.96 5.55 8.54
C MET A 145 -7.97 6.35 9.38
N TRP A 146 -7.81 7.68 9.37
CA TRP A 146 -8.76 8.58 10.00
C TRP A 146 -10.17 8.44 9.44
N GLY A 147 -11.16 8.33 10.35
CA GLY A 147 -12.55 8.17 9.97
C GLY A 147 -13.07 9.35 9.15
N GLY A 148 -13.63 9.05 7.97
CA GLY A 148 -14.29 10.02 7.09
C GLY A 148 -13.39 10.59 6.00
N HIS A 149 -12.21 11.12 6.33
CA HIS A 149 -11.30 11.70 5.33
C HIS A 149 -10.13 10.82 4.93
N HIS A 150 -9.83 9.74 5.65
CA HIS A 150 -8.79 8.75 5.31
C HIS A 150 -7.33 9.26 5.29
N TYR A 151 -7.11 10.57 5.42
CA TYR A 151 -5.77 11.14 5.61
C TYR A 151 -5.22 10.90 7.03
N GLY A 152 -4.10 10.18 7.14
CA GLY A 152 -3.40 9.95 8.41
C GLY A 152 -3.95 8.81 9.26
N PRO A 153 -3.21 8.39 10.30
CA PRO A 153 -3.54 7.24 11.13
C PRO A 153 -4.67 7.53 12.11
N ALA A 154 -5.58 6.58 12.28
CA ALA A 154 -6.47 6.51 13.44
C ALA A 154 -6.82 5.07 13.80
N PRO A 155 -5.86 4.18 14.09
CA PRO A 155 -6.16 2.79 14.41
C PRO A 155 -7.08 2.63 15.65
N TRP A 156 -7.18 3.65 16.50
CA TRP A 156 -8.09 3.70 17.65
C TRP A 156 -9.53 4.10 17.34
N TRP A 157 -9.86 4.48 16.10
CA TRP A 157 -11.18 5.00 15.77
C TRP A 157 -12.26 3.92 15.99
N ASN A 158 -13.29 4.24 16.74
CA ASN A 158 -14.36 3.28 17.03
C ASN A 158 -15.69 3.98 17.35
N THR A 159 -16.10 4.90 16.47
CA THR A 159 -17.26 5.77 16.70
C THR A 159 -18.29 5.71 15.58
N PHE A 160 -18.04 4.96 14.51
CA PHE A 160 -19.04 4.77 13.46
C PHE A 160 -20.12 3.79 13.88
N GLU A 161 -21.33 4.01 13.38
CA GLU A 161 -22.51 3.19 13.70
C GLU A 161 -22.39 1.75 13.22
N ARG A 162 -21.64 1.53 12.14
CA ARG A 162 -21.35 0.20 11.61
C ARG A 162 -19.97 -0.25 12.05
N ASP A 163 -19.88 -1.43 12.64
CA ASP A 163 -18.62 -2.03 13.06
C ASP A 163 -17.62 -2.14 11.91
N ASP A 164 -18.09 -2.51 10.72
CA ASP A 164 -17.26 -2.65 9.52
C ASP A 164 -16.77 -1.33 8.92
N TRP A 165 -17.08 -0.18 9.54
CA TRP A 165 -16.46 1.12 9.22
C TRP A 165 -15.39 1.52 10.24
N ASN A 166 -15.22 0.76 11.33
CA ASN A 166 -14.25 1.09 12.37
C ASN A 166 -12.96 0.28 12.21
N PRO A 167 -11.76 0.88 12.32
CA PRO A 167 -10.48 0.17 12.26
C PRO A 167 -10.37 -0.99 13.25
N VAL A 168 -10.93 -0.84 14.45
CA VAL A 168 -10.86 -1.86 15.50
C VAL A 168 -11.52 -3.18 15.09
N TYR A 169 -12.52 -3.14 14.21
CA TYR A 169 -13.15 -4.33 13.65
C TYR A 169 -12.18 -5.17 12.82
N TYR A 170 -11.30 -4.49 12.08
CA TYR A 170 -10.35 -5.11 11.16
C TYR A 170 -9.11 -5.62 11.87
N HIS A 171 -8.44 -4.77 12.65
CA HIS A 171 -7.15 -5.13 13.22
C HIS A 171 -7.26 -6.01 14.47
N ARG A 172 -8.40 -5.99 15.20
CA ARG A 172 -8.70 -6.82 16.38
C ARG A 172 -7.53 -6.99 17.36
N ALA A 173 -6.86 -5.88 17.70
CA ALA A 173 -5.71 -5.91 18.59
C ALA A 173 -6.15 -6.22 20.01
N ASP A 174 -5.44 -7.13 20.68
CA ASP A 174 -5.62 -7.47 22.09
C ASP A 174 -4.27 -7.86 22.73
N GLU A 175 -4.29 -8.24 24.00
CA GLU A 175 -3.08 -8.65 24.74
C GLU A 175 -2.38 -9.88 24.14
N GLN A 176 -3.11 -10.71 23.37
CA GLN A 176 -2.57 -11.93 22.77
C GLN A 176 -1.92 -11.63 21.42
N GLY A 177 -2.53 -10.77 20.60
CA GLY A 177 -2.05 -10.57 19.23
C GLY A 177 -2.76 -9.47 18.43
N LEU A 178 -2.59 -9.58 17.11
CA LEU A 178 -3.09 -8.65 16.10
C LEU A 178 -3.57 -9.40 14.86
N GLY A 179 -4.58 -8.87 14.17
CA GLY A 179 -5.08 -9.38 12.90
C GLY A 179 -6.44 -10.06 13.02
N PHE A 180 -6.99 -10.51 11.90
CA PHE A 180 -8.34 -11.07 11.85
C PHE A 180 -8.27 -12.54 11.44
N ASP A 181 -8.76 -13.45 12.31
CA ASP A 181 -8.91 -14.86 11.94
C ASP A 181 -10.01 -15.03 10.87
N ARG A 182 -9.57 -15.19 9.62
CA ARG A 182 -10.42 -15.51 8.46
C ARG A 182 -10.25 -16.95 7.99
N THR A 183 -9.62 -17.80 8.82
CA THR A 183 -9.52 -19.24 8.62
C THR A 183 -10.84 -19.94 9.01
N GLU A 184 -10.90 -21.27 8.86
CA GLU A 184 -12.05 -22.08 9.27
C GLU A 184 -12.44 -21.92 10.74
N LYS A 185 -11.51 -21.50 11.62
CA LYS A 185 -11.77 -21.27 13.05
C LYS A 185 -12.36 -19.89 13.35
N GLY A 186 -12.24 -18.96 12.41
CA GLY A 186 -12.77 -17.60 12.51
C GLY A 186 -13.96 -17.39 11.56
N SER A 187 -13.87 -16.39 10.68
CA SER A 187 -14.97 -16.09 9.74
C SER A 187 -15.08 -17.06 8.56
N ASN A 188 -14.09 -17.93 8.37
CA ASN A 188 -13.95 -18.85 7.24
C ASN A 188 -13.98 -18.18 5.85
N ALA A 189 -13.67 -16.89 5.74
CA ALA A 189 -13.62 -16.20 4.45
C ALA A 189 -12.56 -16.82 3.51
N VAL A 190 -11.51 -17.45 4.05
CA VAL A 190 -10.50 -18.16 3.23
C VAL A 190 -11.13 -19.25 2.34
N SER A 191 -12.24 -19.88 2.76
CA SER A 191 -12.95 -20.90 1.97
C SER A 191 -13.52 -20.39 0.63
N GLN A 192 -13.57 -19.07 0.43
CA GLN A 192 -13.98 -18.45 -0.83
C GLN A 192 -12.91 -18.56 -1.94
N TYR A 193 -11.66 -18.89 -1.57
CA TYR A 193 -10.56 -19.07 -2.51
C TYR A 193 -10.49 -20.53 -3.01
N HIS A 194 -9.94 -20.72 -4.22
CA HIS A 194 -9.64 -22.06 -4.74
C HIS A 194 -8.36 -22.63 -4.12
N GLU A 195 -8.23 -23.96 -4.08
CA GLU A 195 -6.95 -24.61 -3.81
C GLU A 195 -5.96 -24.34 -4.95
N PRO A 196 -4.65 -24.17 -4.66
CA PRO A 196 -3.99 -24.23 -3.36
C PRO A 196 -3.93 -22.86 -2.64
N VAL A 197 -4.51 -21.80 -3.21
CA VAL A 197 -4.50 -20.45 -2.62
C VAL A 197 -5.15 -20.44 -1.24
N ARG A 198 -6.32 -21.08 -1.13
CA ARG A 198 -7.02 -21.30 0.14
C ARG A 198 -6.09 -21.88 1.20
N ASP A 199 -5.46 -23.01 0.91
CA ASP A 199 -4.63 -23.74 1.87
C ASP A 199 -3.38 -22.96 2.25
N ARG A 200 -2.78 -22.27 1.27
CA ARG A 200 -1.63 -21.40 1.50
C ARG A 200 -1.96 -20.27 2.46
N PHE A 201 -3.11 -19.61 2.28
CA PHE A 201 -3.55 -18.52 3.14
C PHE A 201 -4.08 -19.01 4.50
N ALA A 202 -4.72 -20.18 4.55
CA ALA A 202 -5.27 -20.76 5.78
C ALA A 202 -4.18 -21.29 6.74
N ASN A 203 -2.96 -21.53 6.25
CA ASN A 203 -1.86 -22.02 7.06
C ASN A 203 -0.87 -20.90 7.40
N LEU A 204 -0.75 -20.62 8.71
CA LEU A 204 0.11 -19.57 9.26
C LEU A 204 1.56 -19.64 8.77
N ASN A 205 2.11 -20.85 8.59
CA ASN A 205 3.50 -21.04 8.18
C ASN A 205 3.74 -20.77 6.68
N THR A 206 2.70 -20.96 5.86
CA THR A 206 2.80 -20.80 4.39
C THR A 206 2.19 -19.49 3.88
N CYS A 207 1.36 -18.84 4.69
CA CYS A 207 0.74 -17.57 4.36
C CYS A 207 1.84 -16.52 4.08
N PRO A 208 1.80 -15.79 2.96
CA PRO A 208 2.71 -14.67 2.74
C PRO A 208 2.56 -13.64 3.86
N GLU A 209 3.67 -13.16 4.42
CA GLU A 209 3.64 -12.24 5.57
C GLU A 209 2.89 -10.95 5.27
N LYS A 210 2.97 -10.45 4.03
CA LYS A 210 2.19 -9.28 3.56
C LYS A 210 0.67 -9.45 3.60
N PHE A 211 0.16 -10.66 3.81
CA PHE A 211 -1.27 -10.96 3.98
C PHE A 211 -1.59 -11.58 5.34
N LEU A 212 -0.61 -11.67 6.24
CA LEU A 212 -0.73 -12.48 7.45
C LEU A 212 -1.87 -12.02 8.34
N LEU A 213 -1.90 -10.72 8.67
CA LEU A 213 -2.90 -10.11 9.54
C LEU A 213 -4.27 -9.98 8.86
N TRP A 214 -4.34 -10.22 7.55
CA TRP A 214 -5.61 -10.36 6.83
C TRP A 214 -6.24 -11.72 7.10
N PHE A 215 -5.47 -12.81 7.15
CA PHE A 215 -6.04 -14.15 7.33
C PHE A 215 -5.98 -14.68 8.76
N HIS A 216 -5.07 -14.16 9.59
CA HIS A 216 -4.76 -14.69 10.91
C HIS A 216 -4.82 -13.60 11.99
N HIS A 217 -5.25 -13.98 13.18
CA HIS A 217 -4.90 -13.27 14.42
C HIS A 217 -3.60 -13.90 14.95
N VAL A 218 -2.53 -13.10 14.99
CA VAL A 218 -1.16 -13.57 15.17
C VAL A 218 -0.65 -13.15 16.54
N PRO A 219 -0.11 -14.07 17.35
CA PRO A 219 0.49 -13.73 18.64
C PRO A 219 1.65 -12.75 18.52
N TRP A 220 1.78 -11.82 19.47
CA TRP A 220 2.86 -10.81 19.46
C TRP A 220 4.27 -11.40 19.47
N ASP A 221 4.46 -12.60 20.02
CA ASP A 221 5.72 -13.34 20.08
C ASP A 221 5.94 -14.33 18.92
N HIS A 222 4.99 -14.44 18.00
CA HIS A 222 5.14 -15.29 16.81
C HIS A 222 6.42 -14.92 16.06
N ARG A 223 7.19 -15.94 15.64
CA ARG A 223 8.45 -15.74 14.92
C ARG A 223 8.18 -15.61 13.43
N MET A 224 8.41 -14.40 12.92
CA MET A 224 8.37 -14.09 11.50
C MET A 224 9.55 -14.77 10.79
N ARG A 225 9.53 -14.80 9.45
CA ARG A 225 10.59 -15.41 8.62
C ARG A 225 11.95 -14.75 8.81
N SER A 226 11.96 -13.47 9.17
CA SER A 226 13.17 -12.73 9.57
C SER A 226 13.80 -13.25 10.87
N GLY A 227 13.05 -14.01 11.68
CA GLY A 227 13.41 -14.42 13.04
C GLY A 227 12.98 -13.43 14.13
N HIS A 228 12.53 -12.23 13.76
CA HIS A 228 11.94 -11.28 14.69
C HIS A 228 10.60 -11.78 15.24
N THR A 229 10.18 -11.20 16.37
CA THR A 229 8.80 -11.37 16.84
C THR A 229 7.86 -10.58 15.94
N MET A 230 6.56 -10.93 15.90
CA MET A 230 5.56 -10.18 15.14
C MET A 230 5.53 -8.70 15.53
N TRP A 231 5.66 -8.39 16.83
CA TRP A 231 5.77 -7.02 17.31
C TRP A 231 6.99 -6.28 16.75
N ASP A 232 8.17 -6.90 16.80
CA ASP A 232 9.40 -6.27 16.33
C ASP A 232 9.37 -6.07 14.81
N GLU A 233 8.87 -7.07 14.06
CA GLU A 233 8.73 -7.00 12.61
C GLU A 233 7.78 -5.87 12.20
N LEU A 234 6.63 -5.75 12.86
CA LEU A 234 5.69 -4.65 12.65
C LEU A 234 6.37 -3.30 12.85
N ALA A 235 7.08 -3.13 13.97
CA ALA A 235 7.75 -1.87 14.30
C ALA A 235 8.87 -1.52 13.31
N LEU A 236 9.61 -2.52 12.84
CA LEU A 236 10.68 -2.35 11.85
C LEU A 236 10.14 -2.01 10.46
N HIS A 237 8.99 -2.56 10.04
CA HIS A 237 8.33 -2.13 8.80
C HIS A 237 7.99 -0.63 8.84
N TYR A 238 7.34 -0.16 9.91
CA TYR A 238 7.03 1.27 10.02
C TYR A 238 8.27 2.16 9.99
N GLN A 239 9.37 1.72 10.62
CA GLN A 239 10.64 2.46 10.53
C GLN A 239 11.25 2.42 9.13
N HIS A 240 11.21 1.27 8.46
CA HIS A 240 11.74 1.11 7.10
C HIS A 240 11.05 2.06 6.12
N GLY A 241 9.72 2.19 6.18
CA GLY A 241 8.99 3.15 5.38
C GLY A 241 9.42 4.61 5.63
N VAL A 242 9.70 4.98 6.88
CA VAL A 242 10.25 6.30 7.22
C VAL A 242 11.65 6.49 6.61
N GLU A 243 12.54 5.51 6.72
CA GLU A 243 13.88 5.58 6.14
C GLU A 243 13.87 5.70 4.62
N TRP A 244 12.92 5.03 3.96
CA TRP A 244 12.72 5.20 2.53
C TRP A 244 12.38 6.66 2.18
N THR A 245 11.43 7.30 2.88
CA THR A 245 11.08 8.71 2.59
C THR A 245 12.27 9.67 2.75
N ARG A 246 13.13 9.46 3.76
CA ARG A 246 14.35 10.25 3.99
C ARG A 246 15.38 10.06 2.88
N THR A 247 15.55 8.82 2.43
CA THR A 247 16.47 8.48 1.35
C THR A 247 15.97 9.06 0.03
N THR A 248 14.69 8.88 -0.29
CA THR A 248 14.03 9.43 -1.48
C THR A 248 14.18 10.94 -1.59
N ARG A 249 14.05 11.68 -0.48
CA ARG A 249 14.29 13.13 -0.48
C ARG A 249 15.72 13.49 -0.88
N LYS A 250 16.72 12.84 -0.27
CA LYS A 250 18.14 13.08 -0.59
C LYS A 250 18.44 12.76 -2.05
N GLU A 251 17.90 11.66 -2.56
CA GLU A 251 18.09 11.26 -3.95
C GLU A 251 17.40 12.22 -4.92
N TRP A 252 16.20 12.71 -4.59
CA TRP A 252 15.52 13.73 -5.37
C TRP A 252 16.28 15.06 -5.38
N ASP A 253 16.86 15.47 -4.25
CA ASP A 253 17.65 16.71 -4.15
C ASP A 253 18.85 16.71 -5.12
N VAL A 254 19.49 15.55 -5.33
CA VAL A 254 20.62 15.39 -6.26
C VAL A 254 20.21 15.58 -7.73
N LEU A 255 18.91 15.47 -8.05
CA LEU A 255 18.38 15.68 -9.41
C LEU A 255 18.17 17.16 -9.77
N ALA A 256 18.49 18.08 -8.86
CA ALA A 256 18.43 19.52 -9.12
C ALA A 256 19.30 19.89 -10.33
N GLY A 257 18.73 20.65 -11.27
CA GLY A 257 19.40 21.05 -12.51
C GLY A 257 19.34 20.02 -13.64
N VAL A 258 18.95 18.77 -13.36
CA VAL A 258 18.55 17.79 -14.39
C VAL A 258 17.05 17.87 -14.67
N ILE A 259 16.26 18.09 -13.62
CA ILE A 259 14.84 18.42 -13.71
C ILE A 259 14.68 19.95 -13.66
N ASP A 260 13.71 20.50 -14.38
CA ASP A 260 13.41 21.93 -14.30
C ASP A 260 13.07 22.35 -12.86
N SER A 261 13.40 23.59 -12.54
CA SER A 261 13.35 24.10 -11.16
C SER A 261 11.94 24.10 -10.57
N GLU A 262 10.90 24.30 -11.38
CA GLU A 262 9.53 24.38 -10.91
C GLU A 262 9.07 23.00 -10.42
N ARG A 263 9.13 21.98 -11.28
CA ARG A 263 8.67 20.64 -10.93
C ARG A 263 9.58 19.98 -9.90
N HIS A 264 10.89 20.23 -9.95
CA HIS A 264 11.82 19.76 -8.92
C HIS A 264 11.42 20.26 -7.53
N LEU A 265 11.18 21.57 -7.39
CA LEU A 265 10.80 22.19 -6.12
C LEU A 265 9.42 21.73 -5.64
N GLU A 266 8.46 21.60 -6.54
CA GLU A 266 7.11 21.14 -6.19
C GLU A 266 7.11 19.70 -5.66
N VAL A 267 7.82 18.79 -6.34
CA VAL A 267 8.00 17.41 -5.84
C VAL A 267 8.74 17.41 -4.51
N ALA A 268 9.82 18.17 -4.37
CA ALA A 268 10.60 18.22 -3.13
C ALA A 268 9.75 18.64 -1.92
N LYS A 269 8.84 19.60 -2.11
CA LYS A 269 7.86 20.01 -1.07
C LYS A 269 6.91 18.87 -0.69
N LYS A 270 6.39 18.11 -1.66
CA LYS A 270 5.51 16.97 -1.41
C LYS A 270 6.23 15.82 -0.72
N LEU A 271 7.47 15.50 -1.12
CA LEU A 271 8.30 14.50 -0.43
C LEU A 271 8.60 14.88 1.02
N ALA A 272 8.75 16.18 1.32
CA ALA A 272 8.89 16.65 2.70
C ALA A 272 7.61 16.45 3.54
N ILE A 273 6.43 16.62 2.92
CA ILE A 273 5.14 16.30 3.56
C ILE A 273 5.04 14.78 3.79
N GLN A 274 5.40 13.97 2.80
CA GLN A 274 5.37 12.52 2.90
C GLN A 274 6.28 11.99 4.03
N GLU A 275 7.50 12.51 4.19
CA GLU A 275 8.37 12.14 5.31
C GLU A 275 7.74 12.50 6.66
N ARG A 276 7.23 13.74 6.81
CA ARG A 276 6.55 14.18 8.03
C ARG A 276 5.40 13.24 8.39
N ASP A 277 4.62 12.85 7.38
CA ASP A 277 3.44 12.02 7.57
C ASP A 277 3.81 10.57 7.84
N ALA A 278 4.85 10.02 7.21
CA ALA A 278 5.37 8.69 7.51
C ALA A 278 5.83 8.57 8.97
N VAL A 279 6.53 9.60 9.49
CA VAL A 279 6.92 9.66 10.92
C VAL A 279 5.68 9.68 11.82
N TRP A 280 4.66 10.47 11.46
CA TRP A 280 3.42 10.54 12.23
C TRP A 280 2.65 9.22 12.22
N TRP A 281 2.60 8.54 11.08
CA TRP A 281 2.04 7.20 10.95
C TRP A 281 2.75 6.19 11.85
N ARG A 282 4.08 6.06 11.73
CA ARG A 282 4.89 5.17 12.58
C ARG A 282 4.61 5.43 14.05
N ASP A 283 4.77 6.66 14.50
CA ASP A 283 4.67 6.99 15.92
C ASP A 283 3.26 6.70 16.47
N ALA A 284 2.23 7.18 15.77
CA ALA A 284 0.85 7.04 16.23
C ALA A 284 0.40 5.58 16.26
N VAL A 285 0.73 4.81 15.24
CA VAL A 285 0.31 3.41 15.13
C VAL A 285 1.08 2.53 16.12
N LEU A 286 2.40 2.69 16.23
CA LEU A 286 3.18 1.90 17.16
C LEU A 286 2.84 2.22 18.62
N LEU A 287 2.64 3.49 18.97
CA LEU A 287 2.18 3.85 20.31
C LEU A 287 0.81 3.26 20.64
N TYR A 288 -0.09 3.16 19.64
CA TYR A 288 -1.39 2.54 19.84
C TYR A 288 -1.26 1.03 20.05
N PHE A 289 -0.59 0.30 19.15
CA PHE A 289 -0.46 -1.15 19.30
C PHE A 289 0.41 -1.56 20.50
N GLN A 290 1.32 -0.68 20.95
CA GLN A 290 2.09 -0.88 22.19
C GLN A 290 1.19 -0.99 23.43
N THR A 291 0.00 -0.37 23.44
CA THR A 291 -0.92 -0.51 24.58
C THR A 291 -1.50 -1.91 24.72
N PHE A 292 -1.42 -2.72 23.67
CA PHE A 292 -1.88 -4.12 23.65
C PHE A 292 -0.70 -5.08 23.76
N SER A 293 0.37 -4.86 22.99
CA SER A 293 1.54 -5.74 23.00
C SER A 293 2.31 -5.68 24.32
N ASN A 294 2.24 -4.55 25.04
CA ASN A 294 2.99 -4.26 26.26
C ASN A 294 4.51 -4.53 26.12
N ARG A 295 5.04 -4.32 24.91
CA ARG A 295 6.44 -4.55 24.55
C ARG A 295 7.15 -3.24 24.26
N PRO A 296 8.45 -3.11 24.61
CA PRO A 296 9.24 -1.96 24.18
C PRO A 296 9.42 -1.96 22.67
N LEU A 297 9.67 -0.80 22.08
CA LEU A 297 10.08 -0.73 20.67
C LEU A 297 11.46 -1.41 20.50
N PRO A 298 11.67 -2.20 19.44
CA PRO A 298 12.94 -2.87 19.21
C PRO A 298 14.05 -1.87 18.85
N ALA A 299 15.30 -2.34 18.93
CA ALA A 299 16.43 -1.60 18.41
C ALA A 299 16.26 -1.32 16.91
N GLY A 300 16.67 -0.12 16.48
CA GLY A 300 16.50 0.35 15.11
C GLY A 300 15.25 1.20 14.89
N VAL A 301 14.25 1.14 15.78
CA VAL A 301 13.05 1.98 15.71
C VAL A 301 13.24 3.24 16.57
N GLU A 302 13.00 4.41 15.98
CA GLU A 302 13.14 5.67 16.70
C GLU A 302 12.08 5.83 17.78
N LYS A 303 12.41 6.60 18.82
CA LYS A 303 11.45 6.93 19.88
C LYS A 303 10.39 7.90 19.34
N PRO A 304 9.09 7.67 19.65
CA PRO A 304 8.04 8.58 19.24
C PRO A 304 8.25 10.00 19.77
N ALA A 305 7.95 11.01 18.95
CA ALA A 305 8.16 12.41 19.29
C ALA A 305 7.13 12.96 20.30
N LYS A 306 5.96 12.31 20.41
CA LYS A 306 4.83 12.75 21.25
C LYS A 306 4.17 11.56 21.95
N THR A 307 3.21 11.84 22.84
CA THR A 307 2.43 10.78 23.49
C THR A 307 1.28 10.31 22.60
N LEU A 308 0.75 9.11 22.86
CA LEU A 308 -0.44 8.61 22.14
C LEU A 308 -1.63 9.58 22.28
N LYS A 309 -1.78 10.23 23.44
CA LYS A 309 -2.84 11.22 23.69
C LYS A 309 -2.72 12.40 22.73
N ASP A 310 -1.50 12.86 22.45
CA ASP A 310 -1.26 13.99 21.53
C ASP A 310 -1.60 13.59 20.08
N TYR A 311 -1.25 12.38 19.67
CA TYR A 311 -1.61 11.85 18.34
C TYR A 311 -3.12 11.64 18.17
N LYS A 312 -3.81 11.23 19.24
CA LYS A 312 -5.29 11.11 19.24
C LYS A 312 -6.01 12.46 19.19
N ALA A 313 -5.39 13.51 19.71
CA ALA A 313 -6.02 14.83 19.85
C ALA A 313 -6.14 15.60 18.53
N LYS A 314 -5.35 15.27 17.50
CA LYS A 314 -5.32 16.02 16.24
C LYS A 314 -5.01 15.12 15.05
N SER A 315 -5.82 15.22 13.99
CA SER A 315 -5.51 14.61 12.70
C SER A 315 -4.37 15.34 11.99
N LEU A 316 -3.67 14.62 11.10
CA LEU A 316 -2.71 15.23 10.19
C LEU A 316 -3.42 16.24 9.28
N SER A 317 -2.82 17.42 9.10
CA SER A 317 -3.26 18.39 8.10
C SER A 317 -2.57 18.10 6.76
N TRP A 318 -3.36 17.94 5.70
CA TRP A 318 -2.90 17.72 4.33
C TRP A 318 -2.71 19.03 3.55
#